data_AF-A0A3B0YW08-F1
#
_entry.id   AF-A0A3B0YW08-F1
#
_cell.length_a   1.000
_cell.length_b   1.000
_cell.length_c   1.000
_cell.angle_alpha   90.00
_cell.angle_beta   90.00
_cell.angle_gamma   90.00
#
_symmetry.space_group_name_H-M   'P 1'
#
loop_
_entity.id
_entity.type
_entity.pdbx_description
1 polymer ?
#
loop_
_entity_poly.entity_id
_entity_poly.type
_entity_poly.pdbx_seq_one_letter_code
_entity_poly.pdbx_strand_id
1 'polypeptide(L)'
;MLSANKMTQHTDSLDNAIAKTGRDFPGGVKSLAKKLSVNPGTLYNKFNPGMPSHRLTLQEALDTMRHSQDVRILEVLCRKTHHACVSQIQFRNTGDMALFDAWTASDIEHGRTAEVIRSALSDEQIDKDEFRGIRSEMFIDFARGLELLDRLNIFSSNPLRKKPPATTDLKQAIFETVQQYPDGLPHLARKLDMRETDLRKKADPDLPNEFPSIHDALKLMQVTENFSLLDTTAHQLNHTCIAIPRYDGDNDMALLDAWSSWSDERSDTISAIHQALNDGEIDQDEIAGVEVNMFRDFETELALLARLRSMIP
;
A
#
# COMPACT_ATOMS: atom_id res chain seq x y z
N MET A 1 1.83 -34.11 28.18
CA MET A 1 3.10 -33.36 28.12
C MET A 1 3.86 -33.76 26.85
N LEU A 2 3.32 -33.34 25.71
CA LEU A 2 3.92 -33.48 24.39
C LEU A 2 3.92 -32.09 23.77
N SER A 3 5.08 -31.74 23.24
CA SER A 3 5.46 -30.49 22.60
C SER A 3 4.35 -29.96 21.69
N ALA A 4 3.72 -28.87 22.11
CA ALA A 4 2.78 -28.13 21.29
C ALA A 4 3.56 -27.44 20.15
N ASN A 5 3.31 -28.00 18.98
CA ASN A 5 3.70 -27.60 17.64
C ASN A 5 3.92 -26.07 17.46
N LYS A 6 5.17 -25.68 17.22
CA LYS A 6 5.56 -24.41 16.60
C LYS A 6 5.21 -24.46 15.10
N MET A 7 4.06 -23.91 14.70
CA MET A 7 3.69 -23.58 13.31
C MET A 7 2.49 -22.62 13.44
N THR A 8 2.47 -21.34 13.06
CA THR A 8 3.30 -20.48 12.21
C THR A 8 3.05 -19.00 12.61
N GLN A 9 3.85 -18.43 13.52
CA GLN A 9 3.82 -16.98 13.85
C GLN A 9 5.21 -16.32 13.77
N HIS A 10 6.21 -17.01 13.22
CA HIS A 10 7.51 -16.41 12.97
C HIS A 10 7.65 -15.99 11.50
N THR A 11 8.16 -14.77 11.30
CA THR A 11 8.96 -14.32 10.13
C THR A 11 8.29 -13.47 9.04
N ASP A 12 7.74 -12.30 9.39
CA ASP A 12 7.85 -11.10 8.52
C ASP A 12 8.01 -9.83 9.39
N SER A 13 9.10 -9.80 10.16
CA SER A 13 9.58 -8.54 10.73
C SER A 13 10.16 -7.66 9.62
N LEU A 14 10.13 -6.35 9.81
CA LEU A 14 10.73 -5.38 8.90
C LEU A 14 12.20 -5.71 8.61
N ASP A 15 12.97 -6.11 9.63
CA ASP A 15 14.35 -6.56 9.47
C ASP A 15 14.50 -7.80 8.58
N ASN A 16 13.57 -8.76 8.67
CA ASN A 16 13.60 -9.94 7.81
C ASN A 16 13.30 -9.58 6.35
N ALA A 17 12.38 -8.66 6.12
CA ALA A 17 12.09 -8.15 4.78
C ALA A 17 13.32 -7.48 4.16
N ILE A 18 13.98 -6.59 4.92
CA ILE A 18 15.23 -5.94 4.53
C ILE A 18 16.32 -6.98 4.22
N ALA A 19 16.56 -7.92 5.14
CA ALA A 19 17.58 -8.96 4.97
C ALA A 19 17.30 -9.84 3.74
N LYS A 20 16.04 -10.25 3.51
CA LYS A 20 15.65 -11.03 2.33
C LYS A 20 15.85 -10.22 1.05
N THR A 21 15.49 -8.93 0.99
CA THR A 21 15.73 -8.10 -0.21
C THR A 21 17.19 -8.10 -0.63
N GLY A 22 18.13 -8.02 0.32
CA GLY A 22 19.55 -8.06 -0.01
C GLY A 22 20.08 -9.44 -0.38
N ARG A 23 19.54 -10.50 0.22
CA ARG A 23 19.92 -11.89 -0.08
C ARG A 23 19.41 -12.34 -1.44
N ASP A 24 18.18 -11.98 -1.78
CA ASP A 24 17.50 -12.45 -2.99
C ASP A 24 17.83 -11.59 -4.20
N PHE A 25 18.42 -10.40 -4.00
CA PHE A 25 18.89 -9.56 -5.10
C PHE A 25 19.95 -10.29 -5.95
N PRO A 26 19.87 -10.26 -7.30
CA PRO A 26 20.86 -10.89 -8.16
C PRO A 26 22.30 -10.40 -7.87
N GLY A 27 23.17 -11.32 -7.47
CA GLY A 27 24.54 -11.01 -7.03
C GLY A 27 24.66 -10.49 -5.59
N GLY A 28 23.58 -10.60 -4.81
CA GLY A 28 23.49 -10.33 -3.37
C GLY A 28 23.71 -8.87 -2.97
N VAL A 29 23.84 -8.66 -1.66
CA VAL A 29 24.05 -7.33 -1.02
C VAL A 29 25.21 -6.55 -1.65
N LYS A 30 26.31 -7.22 -2.03
CA LYS A 30 27.46 -6.56 -2.67
C LYS A 30 27.09 -5.92 -4.01
N SER A 31 26.28 -6.59 -4.82
CA SER A 31 25.84 -6.07 -6.12
C SER A 31 24.81 -4.97 -5.95
N LEU A 32 23.92 -5.10 -4.97
CA LEU A 32 22.97 -4.05 -4.61
C LEU A 32 23.69 -2.78 -4.10
N ALA A 33 24.69 -2.93 -3.24
CA ALA A 33 25.52 -1.83 -2.75
C ALA A 33 26.19 -1.07 -3.89
N LYS A 34 26.67 -1.77 -4.93
CA LYS A 34 27.22 -1.14 -6.12
C LYS A 34 26.17 -0.32 -6.88
N LYS A 35 24.94 -0.84 -7.04
CA LYS A 35 23.84 -0.09 -7.67
C LYS A 35 23.47 1.16 -6.86
N LEU A 36 23.47 1.06 -5.54
CA LEU A 36 23.18 2.15 -4.62
C LEU A 36 24.36 3.12 -4.42
N SER A 37 25.53 2.85 -5.02
CA SER A 37 26.76 3.63 -4.82
C SER A 37 27.18 3.76 -3.35
N VAL A 38 26.94 2.73 -2.53
CA VAL A 38 27.32 2.67 -1.10
C VAL A 38 28.40 1.63 -0.83
N ASN A 39 29.10 1.78 0.29
CA ASN A 39 30.08 0.78 0.73
C ASN A 39 29.36 -0.55 1.03
N PRO A 40 29.81 -1.69 0.45
CA PRO A 40 29.19 -2.99 0.68
C PRO A 40 29.16 -3.40 2.16
N GLY A 41 30.23 -3.15 2.92
CA GLY A 41 30.30 -3.48 4.34
C GLY A 41 29.26 -2.71 5.17
N THR A 42 29.07 -1.42 4.86
CA THR A 42 28.01 -0.61 5.47
C THR A 42 26.63 -1.19 5.17
N LEU A 43 26.36 -1.57 3.92
CA LEU A 43 25.07 -2.14 3.55
C LEU A 43 24.85 -3.51 4.19
N TYR A 44 25.88 -4.36 4.27
CA TYR A 44 25.83 -5.64 4.99
C TYR A 44 25.44 -5.45 6.45
N ASN A 45 26.06 -4.48 7.14
CA ASN A 45 25.71 -4.19 8.54
C ASN A 45 24.26 -3.71 8.66
N LYS A 46 23.79 -2.88 7.72
CA LYS A 46 22.40 -2.38 7.71
C LYS A 46 21.34 -3.44 7.39
N PHE A 47 21.72 -4.49 6.67
CA PHE A 47 20.85 -5.60 6.29
C PHE A 47 20.91 -6.76 7.29
N ASN A 48 21.75 -6.66 8.32
CA ASN A 48 21.90 -7.69 9.34
C ASN A 48 20.94 -7.44 10.51
N PRO A 49 19.91 -8.29 10.72
CA PRO A 49 18.98 -8.14 11.84
C PRO A 49 19.66 -8.22 13.21
N GLY A 50 20.84 -8.83 13.29
CA GLY A 50 21.65 -8.91 14.52
C GLY A 50 22.40 -7.62 14.87
N MET A 51 22.32 -6.57 14.05
CA MET A 51 23.02 -5.30 14.24
C MET A 51 22.04 -4.12 14.36
N PRO A 52 21.28 -4.00 15.47
CA PRO A 52 20.20 -3.02 15.60
C PRO A 52 20.66 -1.56 15.58
N SER A 53 21.95 -1.29 15.80
CA SER A 53 22.55 0.05 15.67
C SER A 53 22.73 0.49 14.22
N HIS A 54 22.68 -0.43 13.26
CA HIS A 54 22.82 -0.17 11.84
C HIS A 54 21.48 -0.43 11.15
N ARG A 55 20.61 0.58 11.13
CA ARG A 55 19.32 0.52 10.42
C ARG A 55 19.39 1.32 9.14
N LEU A 56 18.62 0.89 8.14
CA LEU A 56 18.32 1.74 6.99
C LEU A 56 17.53 2.97 7.44
N THR A 57 17.86 4.13 6.87
CA THR A 57 16.95 5.26 6.88
C THR A 57 15.74 4.98 5.98
N LEU A 58 14.65 5.75 6.15
CA LEU A 58 13.49 5.61 5.26
C LEU A 58 13.87 5.86 3.79
N GLN A 59 14.72 6.86 3.53
CA GLN A 59 15.25 7.15 2.19
C GLN A 59 16.10 6.01 1.64
N GLU A 60 17.00 5.42 2.45
CA GLU A 60 17.81 4.28 2.01
C GLU A 60 16.97 3.04 1.71
N ALA A 61 15.89 2.82 2.47
CA ALA A 61 14.96 1.73 2.22
C ALA A 61 14.16 1.94 0.93
N LEU A 62 13.71 3.17 0.66
CA LEU A 62 13.10 3.55 -0.60
C LEU A 62 14.06 3.33 -1.78
N ASP A 63 15.30 3.81 -1.70
CA ASP A 63 16.29 3.62 -2.76
C ASP A 63 16.63 2.14 -2.95
N THR A 64 16.69 1.38 -1.85
CA THR A 64 16.82 -0.09 -1.88
C THR A 64 15.71 -0.70 -2.72
N MET A 65 14.43 -0.43 -2.41
CA MET A 65 13.28 -0.96 -3.14
C MET A 65 13.28 -0.54 -4.61
N ARG A 66 13.61 0.73 -4.89
CA ARG A 66 13.67 1.27 -6.25
C ARG A 66 14.75 0.58 -7.09
N HIS A 67 15.93 0.31 -6.55
CA HIS A 67 17.01 -0.31 -7.31
C HIS A 67 16.92 -1.85 -7.37
N SER A 68 16.29 -2.47 -6.37
CA SER A 68 16.03 -3.91 -6.35
C SER A 68 14.78 -4.30 -7.15
N GLN A 69 13.84 -3.38 -7.36
CA GLN A 69 12.49 -3.66 -7.85
C GLN A 69 11.73 -4.65 -6.95
N ASP A 70 12.11 -4.70 -5.66
CA ASP A 70 11.52 -5.58 -4.65
C ASP A 70 10.86 -4.72 -3.57
N VAL A 71 9.53 -4.69 -3.59
CA VAL A 71 8.68 -3.83 -2.75
C VAL A 71 8.25 -4.48 -1.43
N ARG A 72 8.82 -5.64 -1.06
CA ARG A 72 8.44 -6.35 0.18
C ARG A 72 8.58 -5.52 1.46
N ILE A 73 9.51 -4.56 1.47
CA ILE A 73 9.68 -3.65 2.61
C ILE A 73 8.44 -2.75 2.71
N LEU A 74 7.95 -2.20 1.60
CA LEU A 74 6.70 -1.43 1.53
C LEU A 74 5.51 -2.29 1.95
N GLU A 75 5.39 -3.53 1.45
CA GLU A 75 4.31 -4.45 1.86
C GLU A 75 4.28 -4.70 3.38
N VAL A 76 5.47 -4.77 4.02
CA VAL A 76 5.56 -4.90 5.48
C VAL A 76 5.13 -3.61 6.17
N LEU A 77 5.52 -2.43 5.65
CA LEU A 77 5.05 -1.15 6.19
C LEU A 77 3.53 -1.06 6.13
N CYS A 78 2.93 -1.31 4.96
CA CYS A 78 1.48 -1.32 4.77
C CYS A 78 0.80 -2.27 5.76
N ARG A 79 1.26 -3.51 5.86
CA ARG A 79 0.68 -4.48 6.81
C ARG A 79 0.80 -4.02 8.26
N LYS A 80 1.90 -3.38 8.65
CA LYS A 80 2.12 -2.87 10.02
C LYS A 80 1.28 -1.63 10.33
N THR A 81 0.75 -0.95 9.32
CA THR A 81 -0.15 0.21 9.45
C THR A 81 -1.59 -0.13 9.07
N HIS A 82 -1.94 -1.41 8.85
CA HIS A 82 -3.28 -1.84 8.39
C HIS A 82 -3.68 -1.30 7.02
N HIS A 83 -2.75 -1.30 6.06
CA HIS A 83 -2.99 -0.94 4.67
C HIS A 83 -2.66 -2.10 3.73
N ALA A 84 -3.31 -2.12 2.57
CA ALA A 84 -2.97 -2.91 1.39
C ALA A 84 -1.99 -2.11 0.51
N CYS A 85 -1.08 -2.80 -0.18
CA CYS A 85 -0.14 -2.22 -1.14
C CYS A 85 -0.53 -2.71 -2.54
N VAL A 86 -0.95 -1.80 -3.41
CA VAL A 86 -1.42 -2.12 -4.77
C VAL A 86 -0.48 -1.48 -5.79
N SER A 87 -0.02 -2.24 -6.78
CA SER A 87 0.80 -1.70 -7.87
C SER A 87 -0.06 -0.87 -8.81
N GLN A 88 0.43 0.31 -9.21
CA GLN A 88 -0.20 1.09 -10.26
C GLN A 88 0.23 0.53 -11.63
N ILE A 89 -0.72 0.30 -12.52
CA ILE A 89 -0.45 -0.15 -13.88
C ILE A 89 -0.11 1.07 -14.74
N GLN A 90 1.10 1.12 -15.29
CA GLN A 90 1.47 2.15 -16.25
C GLN A 90 0.95 1.80 -17.65
N PHE A 91 0.22 2.72 -18.28
CA PHE A 91 -0.28 2.57 -19.64
C PHE A 91 0.28 3.65 -20.57
N ARG A 92 0.30 3.35 -21.88
CA ARG A 92 0.97 4.19 -22.89
C ARG A 92 0.01 4.89 -23.86
N ASN A 93 -1.26 4.46 -23.94
CA ASN A 93 -2.22 4.93 -24.94
C ASN A 93 -3.41 5.62 -24.27
N THR A 94 -3.83 6.76 -24.82
CA THR A 94 -4.84 7.66 -24.27
C THR A 94 -6.03 7.90 -25.22
N GLY A 95 -6.35 6.92 -26.09
CA GLY A 95 -7.50 7.00 -27.00
C GLY A 95 -8.75 6.33 -26.44
N ASP A 96 -9.94 6.68 -26.95
CA ASP A 96 -11.24 6.24 -26.42
C ASP A 96 -11.36 4.71 -26.34
N MET A 97 -10.85 4.01 -27.35
CA MET A 97 -10.78 2.54 -27.34
C MET A 97 -9.91 2.01 -26.20
N ALA A 98 -8.86 2.73 -25.80
CA ALA A 98 -8.02 2.33 -24.68
C ALA A 98 -8.69 2.57 -23.32
N LEU A 99 -9.62 3.52 -23.23
CA LEU A 99 -10.49 3.69 -22.05
C LEU A 99 -11.50 2.54 -21.96
N PHE A 100 -12.15 2.20 -23.07
CA PHE A 100 -13.07 1.07 -23.14
C PHE A 100 -12.36 -0.27 -22.88
N ASP A 101 -11.14 -0.46 -23.41
CA ASP A 101 -10.32 -1.64 -23.13
C ASP A 101 -9.97 -1.75 -21.64
N ALA A 102 -9.70 -0.62 -20.96
CA ALA A 102 -9.43 -0.61 -19.52
C ALA A 102 -10.68 -0.91 -18.70
N TRP A 103 -11.83 -0.35 -19.09
CA TRP A 103 -13.12 -0.67 -18.49
C TRP A 103 -13.41 -2.17 -18.59
N THR A 104 -13.36 -2.73 -19.81
CA THR A 104 -13.65 -4.14 -20.05
C THR A 104 -12.64 -5.07 -19.38
N ALA A 105 -11.37 -4.67 -19.30
CA ALA A 105 -10.38 -5.41 -18.52
C ALA A 105 -10.72 -5.42 -17.03
N SER A 106 -11.13 -4.29 -16.45
CA SER A 106 -11.58 -4.23 -15.05
C SER A 106 -12.79 -5.14 -14.81
N ASP A 107 -13.79 -5.13 -15.70
CA ASP A 107 -14.96 -6.03 -15.60
C ASP A 107 -14.59 -7.52 -15.71
N ILE A 108 -13.63 -7.86 -16.56
CA ILE A 108 -13.13 -9.23 -16.69
C ILE A 108 -12.45 -9.68 -15.39
N GLU A 109 -11.55 -8.88 -14.83
CA GLU A 109 -10.87 -9.25 -13.58
C GLU A 109 -11.86 -9.34 -12.41
N HIS A 110 -12.86 -8.47 -12.33
CA HIS A 110 -13.94 -8.60 -11.35
C HIS A 110 -14.70 -9.94 -11.47
N GLY A 111 -15.04 -10.33 -12.71
CA GLY A 111 -15.66 -11.63 -12.97
C GLY A 111 -14.79 -12.82 -12.54
N ARG A 112 -13.46 -12.71 -12.73
CA ARG A 112 -12.50 -13.72 -12.26
C ARG A 112 -12.38 -13.74 -10.74
N THR A 113 -12.34 -12.59 -10.07
CA THR A 113 -12.40 -12.50 -8.61
C THR A 113 -13.60 -13.26 -8.06
N ALA A 114 -14.79 -13.03 -8.62
CA ALA A 114 -16.00 -13.74 -8.23
C ALA A 114 -15.90 -15.26 -8.49
N GLU A 115 -15.30 -15.69 -9.60
CA GLU A 115 -15.08 -17.10 -9.91
C GLU A 115 -14.11 -17.77 -8.93
N VAL A 116 -13.00 -17.11 -8.58
CA VAL A 116 -12.02 -17.61 -7.61
C VAL A 116 -12.64 -17.74 -6.23
N ILE A 117 -13.39 -16.74 -5.78
CA ILE A 117 -14.12 -16.78 -4.50
C ILE A 117 -15.14 -17.92 -4.49
N ARG A 118 -15.95 -18.06 -5.55
CA ARG A 118 -16.94 -19.15 -5.66
C ARG A 118 -16.27 -20.52 -5.61
N SER A 119 -15.15 -20.68 -6.33
CA SER A 119 -14.40 -21.94 -6.36
C SER A 119 -13.83 -22.29 -4.98
N ALA A 120 -13.27 -21.32 -4.27
CA ALA A 120 -12.71 -21.48 -2.92
C ALA A 120 -13.77 -21.69 -1.82
N LEU A 121 -15.03 -21.32 -2.06
CA LEU A 121 -16.13 -21.59 -1.14
C LEU A 121 -16.86 -22.92 -1.44
N SER A 122 -16.44 -23.64 -2.49
CA SER A 122 -17.20 -24.80 -3.00
C SER A 122 -17.21 -26.00 -2.06
N ASP A 123 -16.22 -26.13 -1.19
CA ASP A 123 -16.10 -27.18 -0.17
C ASP A 123 -16.37 -26.66 1.26
N GLU A 124 -16.93 -25.44 1.38
CA GLU A 124 -17.28 -24.75 2.63
C GLU A 124 -16.08 -24.45 3.56
N GLN A 125 -14.84 -24.61 3.10
CA GLN A 125 -13.64 -24.30 3.88
C GLN A 125 -12.62 -23.56 3.03
N ILE A 126 -12.13 -22.41 3.52
CA ILE A 126 -11.07 -21.69 2.82
C ILE A 126 -9.71 -22.10 3.41
N ASP A 127 -8.86 -22.69 2.59
CA ASP A 127 -7.49 -22.99 2.97
C ASP A 127 -6.52 -21.80 2.71
N LYS A 128 -5.25 -21.97 3.10
CA LYS A 128 -4.22 -20.93 2.99
C LYS A 128 -3.78 -20.63 1.56
N ASP A 129 -3.85 -21.61 0.67
CA ASP A 129 -3.48 -21.46 -0.73
C ASP A 129 -4.64 -20.85 -1.52
N GLU A 130 -5.88 -21.26 -1.23
CA GLU A 130 -7.10 -20.64 -1.74
C GLU A 130 -7.22 -19.18 -1.34
N PHE A 131 -7.02 -18.87 -0.06
CA PHE A 131 -7.01 -17.47 0.39
C PHE A 131 -5.90 -16.66 -0.29
N ARG A 132 -4.74 -17.27 -0.56
CA ARG A 132 -3.66 -16.59 -1.30
C ARG A 132 -4.09 -16.31 -2.74
N GLY A 133 -4.79 -17.25 -3.37
CA GLY A 133 -5.40 -17.09 -4.70
C GLY A 133 -6.42 -15.94 -4.73
N ILE A 134 -7.41 -15.97 -3.83
CA ILE A 134 -8.41 -14.91 -3.65
C ILE A 134 -7.73 -13.55 -3.48
N ARG A 135 -6.79 -13.45 -2.54
CA ARG A 135 -6.06 -12.21 -2.28
C ARG A 135 -5.30 -11.72 -3.51
N SER A 136 -4.68 -12.62 -4.26
CA SER A 136 -3.95 -12.24 -5.47
C SER A 136 -4.89 -11.65 -6.52
N GLU A 137 -6.03 -12.28 -6.73
CA GLU A 137 -7.00 -11.86 -7.75
C GLU A 137 -7.65 -10.51 -7.40
N MET A 138 -8.08 -10.33 -6.15
CA MET A 138 -8.64 -9.05 -5.67
C MET A 138 -7.64 -7.89 -5.84
N PHE A 139 -6.33 -8.14 -5.62
CA PHE A 139 -5.31 -7.10 -5.84
C PHE A 139 -5.06 -6.81 -7.32
N ILE A 140 -5.33 -7.76 -8.21
CA ILE A 140 -5.30 -7.54 -9.66
C ILE A 140 -6.52 -6.70 -10.07
N ASP A 141 -7.71 -7.00 -9.54
CA ASP A 141 -8.94 -6.21 -9.76
C ASP A 141 -8.73 -4.74 -9.35
N PHE A 142 -8.20 -4.50 -8.14
CA PHE A 142 -7.82 -3.14 -7.69
C PHE A 142 -6.87 -2.42 -8.64
N ALA A 143 -5.84 -3.11 -9.12
CA ALA A 143 -4.88 -2.51 -10.03
C ALA A 143 -5.51 -2.11 -11.37
N ARG A 144 -6.53 -2.86 -11.84
CA ARG A 144 -7.31 -2.51 -13.05
C ARG A 144 -8.28 -1.36 -12.81
N GLY A 145 -8.97 -1.33 -11.66
CA GLY A 145 -9.81 -0.19 -11.30
C GLY A 145 -8.99 1.11 -11.23
N LEU A 146 -7.80 1.06 -10.63
CA LEU A 146 -6.88 2.21 -10.61
C LEU A 146 -6.39 2.60 -12.02
N GLU A 147 -6.16 1.63 -12.92
CA GLU A 147 -5.82 1.91 -14.32
C GLU A 147 -6.96 2.68 -15.03
N LEU A 148 -8.20 2.24 -14.83
CA LEU A 148 -9.37 2.92 -15.39
C LEU A 148 -9.50 4.35 -14.86
N LEU A 149 -9.31 4.55 -13.55
CA LEU A 149 -9.35 5.87 -12.93
C LEU A 149 -8.29 6.82 -13.51
N ASP A 150 -7.04 6.36 -13.60
CA ASP A 150 -5.93 7.15 -14.16
C ASP A 150 -6.21 7.52 -15.62
N ARG A 151 -6.89 6.65 -16.39
CA ARG A 151 -7.30 6.94 -17.77
C ARG A 151 -8.41 7.98 -17.84
N LEU A 152 -9.48 7.83 -17.04
CA LEU A 152 -10.56 8.82 -16.96
C LEU A 152 -9.99 10.21 -16.64
N ASN A 153 -9.03 10.27 -15.71
CA ASN A 153 -8.39 11.53 -15.34
C ASN A 153 -7.63 12.20 -16.50
N ILE A 154 -6.99 11.43 -17.39
CA ILE A 154 -6.31 11.98 -18.58
C ILE A 154 -7.32 12.55 -19.59
N PHE A 155 -8.50 11.95 -19.67
CA PHE A 155 -9.57 12.39 -20.58
C PHE A 155 -10.28 13.67 -20.11
N SER A 156 -10.15 14.03 -18.83
CA SER A 156 -10.77 15.25 -18.32
C SER A 156 -10.22 16.49 -19.02
N SER A 157 -11.13 17.40 -19.41
CA SER A 157 -10.85 18.67 -20.11
C SER A 157 -9.84 19.56 -19.36
N ASN A 158 -9.73 19.34 -18.05
CA ASN A 158 -8.65 19.78 -17.20
C ASN A 158 -8.27 18.55 -16.37
N PRO A 159 -7.17 17.82 -16.63
CA PRO A 159 -6.81 16.66 -15.82
C PRO A 159 -6.62 17.08 -14.36
N LEU A 160 -7.06 16.28 -13.37
CA LEU A 160 -6.54 16.44 -12.02
C LEU A 160 -5.02 16.43 -12.17
N ARG A 161 -4.38 17.59 -11.93
CA ARG A 161 -3.08 17.54 -11.27
C ARG A 161 -3.38 16.70 -10.05
N LYS A 162 -2.96 15.41 -10.07
CA LYS A 162 -3.05 14.50 -8.93
C LYS A 162 -2.95 15.39 -7.72
N LYS A 163 -3.99 15.48 -6.88
CA LYS A 163 -3.83 16.17 -5.60
C LYS A 163 -2.52 15.58 -5.08
N PRO A 164 -1.43 16.36 -5.00
CA PRO A 164 -0.13 15.76 -4.81
C PRO A 164 -0.32 14.91 -3.55
N PRO A 165 0.04 13.60 -3.55
CA PRO A 165 0.04 12.84 -2.30
C PRO A 165 0.72 13.77 -1.31
N ALA A 166 0.10 14.10 -0.18
CA ALA A 166 0.37 15.32 0.60
C ALA A 166 1.87 15.66 0.71
N THR A 167 2.43 16.25 -0.36
CA THR A 167 3.87 16.23 -0.76
C THR A 167 4.40 14.95 -1.47
N THR A 168 4.86 15.06 -2.73
CA THR A 168 5.63 13.99 -3.42
C THR A 168 7.05 13.83 -2.87
N ASP A 169 7.43 14.73 -1.97
CA ASP A 169 8.73 14.77 -1.32
C ASP A 169 8.63 14.12 0.06
N LEU A 170 9.29 12.97 0.20
CA LEU A 170 9.35 12.21 1.44
C LEU A 170 9.80 13.07 2.62
N LYS A 171 10.65 14.07 2.38
CA LYS A 171 11.17 14.93 3.43
C LYS A 171 10.14 15.90 3.96
N GLN A 172 9.38 16.49 3.03
CA GLN A 172 8.29 17.38 3.37
C GLN A 172 7.16 16.62 4.08
N ALA A 173 6.85 15.39 3.67
CA ALA A 173 5.88 14.53 4.38
C ALA A 173 6.27 14.29 5.85
N ILE A 174 7.57 14.04 6.12
CA ILE A 174 8.10 13.90 7.49
C ILE A 174 7.92 15.21 8.27
N PHE A 175 8.30 16.34 7.67
CA PHE A 175 8.20 17.66 8.30
C PHE A 175 6.75 17.95 8.70
N GLU A 176 5.81 17.81 7.76
CA GLU A 176 4.40 18.10 7.99
C GLU A 176 3.80 17.18 9.05
N THR A 177 4.09 15.88 9.00
CA THR A 177 3.65 14.92 10.01
C THR A 177 4.11 15.30 11.42
N VAL A 178 5.35 15.77 11.54
CA VAL A 178 5.92 16.18 12.83
C VAL A 178 5.32 17.52 13.31
N GLN A 179 5.12 18.48 12.40
CA GLN A 179 4.57 19.80 12.73
C GLN A 179 3.08 19.77 13.09
N GLN A 180 2.30 18.90 12.42
CA GLN A 180 0.87 18.78 12.61
C GLN A 180 0.49 17.95 13.85
N TYR A 181 1.46 17.34 14.54
CA TYR A 181 1.18 16.52 15.72
C TYR A 181 0.61 17.38 16.88
N PRO A 182 -0.62 17.11 17.36
CA PRO A 182 -1.34 18.02 18.26
C PRO A 182 -0.64 18.34 19.59
N ASP A 183 0.07 17.37 20.17
CA ASP A 183 0.74 17.56 21.47
C ASP A 183 2.14 18.19 21.33
N GLY A 184 2.53 18.56 20.10
CA GLY A 184 3.79 19.20 19.78
C GLY A 184 5.02 18.28 19.78
N LEU A 185 6.13 18.83 19.28
CA LEU A 185 7.39 18.11 19.05
C LEU A 185 7.98 17.42 20.30
N PRO A 186 8.03 18.03 21.50
CA PRO A 186 8.62 17.37 22.68
C PRO A 186 7.87 16.09 23.07
N HIS A 187 6.53 16.12 22.96
CA HIS A 187 5.70 14.97 23.26
C HIS A 187 5.88 13.85 22.23
N LEU A 188 5.92 14.22 20.95
CA LEU A 188 6.17 13.27 19.87
C LEU A 188 7.53 12.59 20.02
N ALA A 189 8.59 13.36 20.24
CA ALA A 189 9.95 12.84 20.42
C ALA A 189 10.01 11.79 21.54
N ARG A 190 9.35 12.06 22.68
CA ARG A 190 9.24 11.11 23.79
C ARG A 190 8.49 9.83 23.39
N LYS A 191 7.36 9.93 22.68
CA LYS A 191 6.64 8.76 22.17
C LYS A 191 7.50 7.93 21.21
N LEU A 192 8.35 8.59 20.41
CA LEU A 192 9.29 7.94 19.50
C LEU A 192 10.52 7.34 20.18
N ASP A 193 10.74 7.60 21.48
CA ASP A 193 11.99 7.27 22.19
C ASP A 193 13.21 7.95 21.55
N MET A 194 13.06 9.24 21.25
CA MET A 194 14.08 10.10 20.65
C MET A 194 14.23 11.41 21.41
N ARG A 195 15.42 12.01 21.35
CA ARG A 195 15.62 13.40 21.81
C ARG A 195 14.91 14.35 20.85
N GLU A 196 14.32 15.41 21.39
CA GLU A 196 13.64 16.44 20.59
C GLU A 196 14.55 17.04 19.52
N THR A 197 15.82 17.31 19.86
CA THR A 197 16.82 17.84 18.91
C THR A 197 17.08 16.89 17.75
N ASP A 198 17.09 15.59 18.01
CA ASP A 198 17.32 14.57 16.99
C ASP A 198 16.10 14.45 16.08
N LEU A 199 14.88 14.44 16.63
CA LEU A 199 13.65 14.43 15.82
C LEU A 199 13.52 15.69 14.97
N ARG A 200 13.82 16.87 15.54
CA ARG A 200 13.82 18.15 14.81
C ARG A 200 14.75 18.09 13.61
N LYS A 201 16.01 17.68 13.83
CA LYS A 201 17.02 17.54 12.78
C LYS A 201 16.57 16.55 11.69
N LYS A 202 15.97 15.42 12.10
CA LYS A 202 15.48 14.40 11.16
C LYS A 202 14.20 14.81 10.41
N ALA A 203 13.48 15.82 10.87
CA ALA A 203 12.29 16.35 10.21
C ALA A 203 12.57 17.63 9.41
N ASP A 204 13.76 18.22 9.54
CA ASP A 204 14.13 19.48 8.90
C ASP A 204 14.27 19.33 7.37
N PRO A 205 13.46 20.03 6.55
CA PRO A 205 13.55 19.95 5.10
C PRO A 205 14.86 20.52 4.54
N ASP A 206 15.52 21.43 5.27
CA ASP A 206 16.80 22.02 4.86
C ASP A 206 17.99 21.07 5.11
N LEU A 207 17.76 19.94 5.78
CA LEU A 207 18.75 18.89 6.03
C LEU A 207 18.41 17.62 5.22
N PRO A 208 18.66 17.62 3.90
CA PRO A 208 18.16 16.60 2.98
C PRO A 208 18.75 15.20 3.20
N ASN A 209 19.82 15.06 3.99
CA ASN A 209 20.47 13.76 4.25
C ASN A 209 20.07 13.15 5.61
N GLU A 210 19.33 13.87 6.44
CA GLU A 210 19.06 13.47 7.82
C GLU A 210 17.70 12.79 7.95
N PHE A 211 17.57 11.49 7.67
CA PHE A 211 16.29 10.80 7.73
C PHE A 211 16.09 9.97 9.02
N PRO A 212 14.83 9.82 9.50
CA PRO A 212 14.49 8.77 10.47
C PRO A 212 14.90 7.40 9.94
N SER A 213 15.25 6.49 10.86
CA SER A 213 15.35 5.08 10.48
C SER A 213 13.98 4.61 9.98
N ILE A 214 13.93 3.61 9.10
CA ILE A 214 12.64 3.08 8.64
C ILE A 214 11.77 2.58 9.80
N HIS A 215 12.39 2.15 10.91
CA HIS A 215 11.70 1.79 12.13
C HIS A 215 11.12 3.00 12.87
N ASP A 216 11.89 4.09 12.97
CA ASP A 216 11.40 5.34 13.57
C ASP A 216 10.28 5.94 12.72
N ALA A 217 10.38 5.85 11.38
CA ALA A 217 9.35 6.28 10.45
C ALA A 217 8.07 5.46 10.60
N LEU A 218 8.17 4.13 10.71
CA LEU A 218 7.02 3.27 11.01
C LEU A 218 6.36 3.66 12.33
N LYS A 219 7.16 3.88 13.37
CA LYS A 219 6.66 4.31 14.68
C LYS A 219 6.03 5.71 14.62
N LEU A 220 6.60 6.63 13.85
CA LEU A 220 6.04 7.96 13.60
C LEU A 220 4.65 7.87 12.96
N MET A 221 4.48 7.08 11.91
CA MET A 221 3.18 6.86 11.27
C MET A 221 2.16 6.27 12.25
N GLN A 222 2.55 5.26 13.03
CA GLN A 222 1.66 4.61 14.00
C GLN A 222 1.26 5.53 15.17
N VAL A 223 2.18 6.38 15.64
CA VAL A 223 1.93 7.28 16.78
C VAL A 223 1.06 8.48 16.39
N THR A 224 1.26 8.97 15.16
CA THR A 224 0.56 10.16 14.65
C THR A 224 -0.73 9.81 13.93
N GLU A 225 -0.92 8.54 13.57
CA GLU A 225 -1.98 8.07 12.66
C GLU A 225 -1.99 8.86 11.33
N ASN A 226 -0.83 9.42 10.96
CA ASN A 226 -0.60 10.11 9.70
C ASN A 226 0.25 9.23 8.79
N PHE A 227 -0.35 8.75 7.70
CA PHE A 227 0.25 7.82 6.76
C PHE A 227 0.81 8.48 5.50
N SER A 228 0.95 9.81 5.47
CA SER A 228 1.53 10.54 4.34
C SER A 228 2.92 10.03 3.93
N LEU A 229 3.75 9.60 4.89
CA LEU A 229 5.05 8.98 4.61
C LEU A 229 4.90 7.65 3.86
N LEU A 230 3.91 6.84 4.22
CA LEU A 230 3.59 5.57 3.58
C LEU A 230 3.13 5.83 2.14
N ASP A 231 2.19 6.76 1.97
CA ASP A 231 1.63 7.12 0.68
C ASP A 231 2.70 7.69 -0.25
N THR A 232 3.56 8.57 0.27
CA THR A 232 4.67 9.15 -0.48
C THR A 232 5.68 8.07 -0.90
N THR A 233 6.00 7.14 0.01
CA THR A 233 6.90 6.01 -0.29
C THR A 233 6.32 5.12 -1.38
N ALA A 234 5.03 4.78 -1.28
CA ALA A 234 4.33 3.97 -2.26
C ALA A 234 4.25 4.66 -3.63
N HIS A 235 3.87 5.94 -3.64
CA HIS A 235 3.77 6.73 -4.86
C HIS A 235 5.10 6.79 -5.61
N GLN A 236 6.21 7.01 -4.90
CA GLN A 236 7.55 7.02 -5.49
C GLN A 236 8.03 5.65 -6.01
N LEU A 237 7.29 4.58 -5.71
CA LEU A 237 7.48 3.23 -6.22
C LEU A 237 6.39 2.82 -7.23
N ASN A 238 5.53 3.74 -7.68
CA ASN A 238 4.34 3.47 -8.50
C ASN A 238 3.36 2.48 -7.84
N HIS A 239 3.12 2.67 -6.55
CA HIS A 239 2.16 1.91 -5.76
C HIS A 239 1.18 2.85 -5.06
N THR A 240 0.01 2.34 -4.72
CA THR A 240 -1.00 2.98 -3.87
C THR A 240 -1.18 2.18 -2.59
N CYS A 241 -1.28 2.88 -1.47
CA CYS A 241 -1.64 2.27 -0.20
C CYS A 241 -3.13 2.54 0.07
N ILE A 242 -3.88 1.49 0.38
CA ILE A 242 -5.33 1.59 0.68
C ILE A 242 -5.54 1.08 2.10
N ALA A 243 -6.24 1.84 2.94
CA ALA A 243 -6.54 1.41 4.29
C ALA A 243 -7.41 0.15 4.25
N ILE A 244 -7.10 -0.84 5.09
CA ILE A 244 -7.92 -2.04 5.25
C ILE A 244 -8.85 -1.79 6.44
N PRO A 245 -10.18 -1.79 6.23
CA PRO A 245 -11.12 -1.67 7.33
C PRO A 245 -10.90 -2.78 8.37
N ARG A 246 -11.04 -2.43 9.65
CA ARG A 246 -11.05 -3.44 10.71
C ARG A 246 -12.41 -4.11 10.70
N TYR A 247 -12.38 -5.44 10.62
CA TYR A 247 -13.58 -6.26 10.64
C TYR A 247 -13.64 -7.05 11.96
N ASP A 248 -14.79 -7.00 12.62
CA ASP A 248 -15.07 -7.59 13.94
C ASP A 248 -16.26 -8.56 13.94
N GLY A 249 -16.79 -8.92 12.76
CA GLY A 249 -17.93 -9.84 12.63
C GLY A 249 -17.55 -11.31 12.80
N ASP A 250 -18.36 -12.08 13.51
CA ASP A 250 -18.08 -13.49 13.84
C ASP A 250 -19.09 -14.49 13.23
N ASN A 251 -19.88 -14.12 12.22
CA ASN A 251 -20.92 -15.02 11.67
C ASN A 251 -21.05 -15.00 10.13
N ASP A 252 -21.68 -16.04 9.58
CA ASP A 252 -21.78 -16.27 8.12
C ASP A 252 -22.66 -15.24 7.40
N MET A 253 -23.65 -14.66 8.09
CA MET A 253 -24.43 -13.55 7.53
C MET A 253 -23.54 -12.33 7.25
N ALA A 254 -22.53 -12.12 8.09
CA ALA A 254 -21.62 -11.01 7.93
C ALA A 254 -20.65 -11.16 6.74
N LEU A 255 -20.52 -12.37 6.14
CA LEU A 255 -19.86 -12.55 4.84
C LEU A 255 -20.78 -12.09 3.69
N LEU A 256 -22.07 -12.47 3.74
CA LEU A 256 -23.06 -12.04 2.76
C LEU A 256 -23.31 -10.53 2.82
N ASP A 257 -23.30 -9.95 4.03
CA ASP A 257 -23.40 -8.50 4.21
C ASP A 257 -22.19 -7.79 3.61
N ALA A 258 -20.97 -8.32 3.81
CA ALA A 258 -19.76 -7.78 3.21
C ALA A 258 -19.77 -7.88 1.67
N TRP A 259 -20.21 -9.01 1.13
CA TRP A 259 -20.39 -9.19 -0.31
C TRP A 259 -21.43 -8.22 -0.89
N SER A 260 -22.58 -8.07 -0.21
CA SER A 260 -23.66 -7.18 -0.65
C SER A 260 -23.22 -5.72 -0.61
N SER A 261 -22.53 -5.31 0.47
CA SER A 261 -21.96 -3.96 0.58
C SER A 261 -20.96 -3.67 -0.53
N TRP A 262 -20.07 -4.63 -0.85
CA TRP A 262 -19.16 -4.48 -1.98
C TRP A 262 -19.91 -4.34 -3.32
N SER A 263 -20.94 -5.15 -3.53
CA SER A 263 -21.77 -5.08 -4.74
C SER A 263 -22.49 -3.72 -4.89
N ASP A 264 -22.97 -3.15 -3.78
CA ASP A 264 -23.63 -1.84 -3.76
C ASP A 264 -22.65 -0.70 -4.09
N GLU A 265 -21.47 -0.65 -3.43
CA GLU A 265 -20.45 0.39 -3.72
C GLU A 265 -19.92 0.30 -5.16
N ARG A 266 -19.80 -0.92 -5.70
CA ARG A 266 -19.46 -1.13 -7.11
C ARG A 266 -20.54 -0.59 -8.04
N SER A 267 -21.82 -0.79 -7.72
CA SER A 267 -22.93 -0.22 -8.49
C SER A 267 -22.91 1.31 -8.48
N ASP A 268 -22.57 1.92 -7.33
CA ASP A 268 -22.41 3.38 -7.22
C ASP A 268 -21.22 3.89 -8.02
N THR A 269 -20.12 3.13 -8.06
CA THR A 269 -18.95 3.42 -8.92
C THR A 269 -19.31 3.38 -10.41
N ILE A 270 -19.98 2.32 -10.87
CA ILE A 270 -20.43 2.19 -12.26
C ILE A 270 -21.38 3.34 -12.62
N SER A 271 -22.29 3.69 -11.71
CA SER A 271 -23.24 4.79 -11.91
C SER A 271 -22.54 6.14 -12.03
N ALA A 272 -21.53 6.40 -11.21
CA ALA A 272 -20.73 7.63 -11.29
C ALA A 272 -19.97 7.72 -12.62
N ILE A 273 -19.36 6.62 -13.08
CA ILE A 273 -18.65 6.61 -14.37
C ILE A 273 -19.62 6.80 -15.53
N HIS A 274 -20.79 6.14 -15.50
CA HIS A 274 -21.82 6.36 -16.51
C HIS A 274 -22.28 7.82 -16.55
N GLN A 275 -22.50 8.45 -15.40
CA GLN A 275 -22.88 9.86 -15.32
C GLN A 275 -21.80 10.78 -15.90
N ALA A 276 -20.53 10.56 -15.51
CA ALA A 276 -19.39 11.33 -16.01
C ALA A 276 -19.17 11.21 -17.53
N LEU A 277 -19.59 10.09 -18.14
CA LEU A 277 -19.46 9.88 -19.58
C LEU A 277 -20.69 10.34 -20.37
N ASN A 278 -21.78 10.72 -19.70
CA ASN A 278 -23.09 10.85 -20.33
C ASN A 278 -23.21 12.07 -21.26
N ASP A 279 -22.55 13.18 -20.95
CA ASP A 279 -22.58 14.39 -21.78
C ASP A 279 -21.41 14.47 -22.79
N GLY A 280 -20.50 13.48 -22.75
CA GLY A 280 -19.35 13.37 -23.65
C GLY A 280 -18.16 14.26 -23.28
N GLU A 281 -18.20 15.00 -22.17
CA GLU A 281 -17.10 15.81 -21.67
C GLU A 281 -16.89 15.56 -20.18
N ILE A 282 -15.78 14.92 -19.80
CA ILE A 282 -15.52 14.66 -18.38
C ILE A 282 -14.90 15.89 -17.71
N ASP A 283 -15.50 16.37 -16.62
CA ASP A 283 -14.95 17.44 -15.79
C ASP A 283 -14.23 16.95 -14.52
N GLN A 284 -13.71 17.90 -13.74
CA GLN A 284 -12.91 17.65 -12.53
C GLN A 284 -13.72 17.11 -11.36
N ASP A 285 -14.92 17.65 -11.16
CA ASP A 285 -15.79 17.25 -10.06
C ASP A 285 -16.35 15.85 -10.33
N GLU A 286 -16.57 15.51 -11.60
CA GLU A 286 -16.94 14.17 -12.05
C GLU A 286 -15.83 13.14 -11.80
N ILE A 287 -14.58 13.44 -12.18
CA ILE A 287 -13.45 12.54 -11.84
C ILE A 287 -13.29 12.41 -10.33
N ALA A 288 -13.41 13.50 -9.58
CA ALA A 288 -13.31 13.43 -8.12
C ALA A 288 -14.43 12.56 -7.51
N GLY A 289 -15.64 12.63 -8.07
CA GLY A 289 -16.76 11.77 -7.68
C GLY A 289 -16.49 10.29 -7.98
N VAL A 290 -15.99 9.98 -9.19
CA VAL A 290 -15.59 8.62 -9.57
C VAL A 290 -14.47 8.10 -8.66
N GLU A 291 -13.46 8.92 -8.38
CA GLU A 291 -12.35 8.59 -7.49
C GLU A 291 -12.85 8.22 -6.09
N VAL A 292 -13.73 9.05 -5.51
CA VAL A 292 -14.31 8.79 -4.19
C VAL A 292 -15.07 7.46 -4.16
N ASN A 293 -15.90 7.18 -5.17
CA ASN A 293 -16.67 5.93 -5.22
C ASN A 293 -15.76 4.71 -5.43
N MET A 294 -14.74 4.80 -6.32
CA MET A 294 -13.78 3.72 -6.53
C MET A 294 -12.99 3.39 -5.26
N PHE A 295 -12.57 4.38 -4.48
CA PHE A 295 -11.88 4.10 -3.22
C PHE A 295 -12.80 3.47 -2.16
N ARG A 296 -14.08 3.81 -2.12
CA ARG A 296 -15.07 3.12 -1.26
C ARG A 296 -15.34 1.68 -1.69
N ASP A 297 -15.46 1.46 -2.99
CA ASP A 297 -15.53 0.11 -3.59
C ASP A 297 -14.34 -0.73 -3.12
N PHE A 298 -13.11 -0.21 -3.25
CA PHE A 298 -11.91 -0.90 -2.77
C PHE A 298 -11.88 -1.15 -1.26
N GLU A 299 -12.36 -0.20 -0.45
CA GLU A 299 -12.45 -0.38 1.00
C GLU A 299 -13.40 -1.52 1.37
N THR A 300 -14.59 -1.60 0.75
CA THR A 300 -15.56 -2.68 1.01
C THR A 300 -15.08 -4.04 0.47
N GLU A 301 -14.41 -4.07 -0.67
CA GLU A 301 -13.75 -5.27 -1.18
C GLU A 301 -12.63 -5.75 -0.23
N LEU A 302 -11.81 -4.84 0.30
CA LEU A 302 -10.80 -5.19 1.31
C LEU A 302 -11.42 -5.68 2.62
N ALA A 303 -12.60 -5.18 3.00
CA ALA A 303 -13.33 -5.69 4.15
C ALA A 303 -13.81 -7.14 3.92
N LEU A 304 -14.31 -7.45 2.73
CA LEU A 304 -14.64 -8.82 2.33
C LEU A 304 -13.40 -9.73 2.41
N LEU A 305 -12.25 -9.28 1.89
CA LEU A 305 -11.00 -10.03 1.99
C LEU A 305 -10.58 -10.28 3.44
N ALA A 306 -10.73 -9.28 4.31
CA ALA A 306 -10.43 -9.41 5.74
C ALA A 306 -11.34 -10.47 6.40
N ARG A 307 -12.61 -10.57 5.99
CA ARG A 307 -13.53 -11.62 6.43
C ARG A 307 -13.13 -12.99 5.92
N LEU A 308 -12.87 -13.15 4.63
CA LEU A 308 -12.44 -14.44 4.06
C LEU A 308 -11.19 -14.96 4.78
N ARG A 309 -10.30 -14.05 5.19
CA ARG A 309 -9.12 -14.37 6.01
C ARG A 309 -9.47 -14.94 7.39
N SER A 310 -10.49 -14.43 8.05
CA SER A 310 -10.88 -14.89 9.39
C SER A 310 -11.50 -16.28 9.39
N MET A 311 -11.92 -16.77 8.21
CA MET A 311 -12.50 -18.11 8.03
C MET A 311 -11.42 -19.20 7.89
N ILE A 312 -10.15 -18.82 7.71
CA ILE A 312 -9.05 -19.79 7.62
C ILE A 312 -8.74 -20.36 9.01
N PRO A 313 -8.69 -21.70 9.18
CA PRO A 313 -8.35 -22.34 10.44
C PRO A 313 -6.87 -22.22 10.87
#